data_AF-A0A6J3LU28-F1
#
_entry.id   AF-A0A6J3LU28-F1
#
_cell.length_a   1.000
_cell.length_b   1.000
_cell.length_c   1.000
_cell.angle_alpha   90.00
_cell.angle_beta   90.00
_cell.angle_gamma   90.00
#
_symmetry.space_group_name_H-M   'P 1'
#
loop_
_entity.id
_entity.type
_entity.pdbx_description
1 polymer ?
#
loop_
_entity_poly.entity_id
_entity_poly.type
_entity_poly.pdbx_seq_one_letter_code
_entity_poly.pdbx_strand_id
1 'polypeptide(L)'
;GHSAVVELLLSQSDIDVNLGDVLGRTPLSCAAQNGHVGVVGRLLAKPGIDVNRRDMYGDTPLSHATRNRHLAVVKLLLAREDIDAGSHDGHSGTPPSTAGQDSHAGV
;
A
#
# COMPACT_ATOMS: atom_id res chain seq x y z
N GLY A 1 15.24 1.22 10.02
CA GLY A 1 14.23 0.74 10.97
C GLY A 1 14.69 0.93 12.40
N HIS A 2 14.30 2.02 13.05
CA HIS A 2 14.57 2.29 14.48
C HIS A 2 13.49 1.63 15.35
N SER A 3 13.51 0.30 15.45
CA SER A 3 12.45 -0.47 16.13
C SER A 3 12.21 -0.03 17.57
N ALA A 4 13.25 0.38 18.31
CA ALA A 4 13.12 0.88 19.69
C ALA A 4 12.28 2.17 19.79
N VAL A 5 12.42 3.08 18.82
CA VAL A 5 11.64 4.33 18.78
C VAL A 5 10.18 4.02 18.44
N VAL A 6 9.95 3.09 17.52
CA VAL A 6 8.61 2.61 17.18
C VAL A 6 7.92 1.97 18.39
N GLU A 7 8.64 1.18 19.19
CA GLU A 7 8.06 0.60 20.41
C GLU A 7 7.67 1.67 21.44
N LEU A 8 8.53 2.67 21.64
CA LEU A 8 8.27 3.76 22.58
C LEU A 8 7.07 4.63 22.16
N LEU A 9 6.89 4.85 20.86
CA LEU A 9 5.69 5.49 20.32
C LEU A 9 4.48 4.58 20.52
N LEU A 10 4.54 3.32 20.09
CA LEU A 10 3.40 2.39 20.19
C LEU A 10 2.99 2.03 21.62
N SER A 11 3.80 2.33 22.63
CA SER A 11 3.43 2.17 24.04
C SER A 11 2.60 3.33 24.59
N GLN A 12 2.48 4.44 23.86
CA GLN A 12 1.61 5.55 24.23
C GLN A 12 0.15 5.18 23.93
N SER A 13 -0.76 5.48 24.86
CA SER A 13 -2.19 5.15 24.73
C SER A 13 -2.90 5.97 23.66
N ASP A 14 -2.39 7.17 23.36
CA ASP A 14 -3.13 8.19 22.61
C ASP A 14 -2.65 8.31 21.15
N ILE A 15 -1.81 7.38 20.68
CA ILE A 15 -1.31 7.41 19.30
C ILE A 15 -2.31 6.77 18.34
N ASP A 16 -2.73 7.58 17.37
CA ASP A 16 -3.41 7.08 16.17
C ASP A 16 -2.39 6.47 15.19
N VAL A 17 -2.32 5.14 15.17
CA VAL A 17 -1.43 4.37 14.29
C VAL A 17 -1.83 4.42 12.80
N ASN A 18 -3.02 4.93 12.50
CA ASN A 18 -3.53 5.10 11.14
C ASN A 18 -3.37 6.53 10.60
N LEU A 19 -2.83 7.44 11.41
CA LEU A 19 -2.60 8.81 11.00
C LEU A 19 -1.60 8.84 9.83
N GLY A 20 -2.04 9.39 8.70
CA GLY A 20 -1.21 9.55 7.51
C GLY A 20 -0.36 10.82 7.58
N ASP A 21 0.76 10.82 6.86
CA ASP A 21 1.49 12.05 6.54
C ASP A 21 0.71 12.92 5.52
N VAL A 22 1.32 14.01 5.05
CA VAL A 22 0.73 14.91 4.05
C VAL A 22 0.39 14.22 2.72
N LEU A 23 0.98 13.05 2.45
CA LEU A 23 0.68 12.25 1.26
C LEU A 23 -0.33 11.14 1.57
N GLY A 24 -0.87 11.09 2.78
CA GLY A 24 -1.76 10.03 3.25
C GLY A 24 -1.06 8.72 3.59
N ARG A 25 0.28 8.68 3.65
CA ARG A 25 1.02 7.47 3.99
C ARG A 25 1.01 7.25 5.49
N THR A 26 0.47 6.11 5.91
CA THR A 26 0.46 5.70 7.32
C THR A 26 1.83 5.16 7.74
N PRO A 27 2.10 5.03 9.06
CA PRO A 27 3.26 4.30 9.55
C PRO A 27 3.41 2.91 8.94
N LEU A 28 2.28 2.21 8.69
CA LEU A 28 2.27 0.91 8.06
C LEU A 28 2.70 0.98 6.58
N SER A 29 2.20 1.96 5.81
CA SER A 29 2.64 2.18 4.42
C SER A 29 4.14 2.46 4.34
N CYS A 30 4.66 3.32 5.22
CA CYS A 30 6.09 3.64 5.28
C CYS A 30 6.95 2.42 5.68
N ALA A 31 6.50 1.64 6.67
CA ALA A 31 7.21 0.42 7.08
C ALA A 31 7.20 -0.63 5.98
N ALA A 32 6.09 -0.77 5.25
CA ALA A 32 5.93 -1.71 4.17
C ALA A 32 6.77 -1.33 2.94
N GLN A 33 6.77 -0.05 2.57
CA GLN A 33 7.58 0.51 1.49
C GLN A 33 9.09 0.28 1.71
N ASN A 34 9.56 0.32 2.96
CA ASN A 34 10.98 0.16 3.30
C ASN A 34 11.35 -1.27 3.73
N GLY A 35 10.40 -2.22 3.71
CA GLY A 35 10.69 -3.61 4.06
C GLY A 35 10.97 -3.86 5.54
N HIS A 36 10.52 -2.99 6.44
CA HIS A 36 10.77 -3.09 7.88
C HIS A 36 9.88 -4.15 8.55
N VAL A 37 10.16 -5.43 8.31
CA VAL A 37 9.38 -6.60 8.77
C VAL A 37 8.98 -6.51 10.25
N GLY A 38 9.93 -6.21 11.15
CA GLY A 38 9.65 -6.13 12.59
C GLY A 38 8.73 -4.96 12.99
N VAL A 39 8.77 -3.86 12.25
CA VAL A 39 7.87 -2.72 12.47
C VAL A 39 6.47 -3.04 11.95
N VAL A 40 6.38 -3.65 10.77
CA VAL A 40 5.10 -4.11 10.19
C VAL A 40 4.40 -5.06 11.15
N GLY A 41 5.07 -6.09 11.67
CA GLY A 41 4.46 -7.04 12.61
C GLY A 41 3.90 -6.38 13.87
N ARG A 42 4.58 -5.35 14.40
CA ARG A 42 4.13 -4.62 15.59
C ARG A 42 2.93 -3.73 15.31
N LEU A 43 2.91 -3.06 14.16
CA LEU A 43 1.77 -2.26 13.72
C LEU A 43 0.54 -3.13 13.47
N LEU A 44 0.71 -4.30 12.84
CA LEU A 44 -0.38 -5.25 12.60
C LEU A 44 -0.97 -5.84 13.89
N ALA A 45 -0.20 -5.87 14.98
CA ALA A 45 -0.68 -6.29 16.29
C ALA A 45 -1.52 -5.22 17.02
N LYS A 46 -1.62 -4.00 16.48
CA LYS A 46 -2.39 -2.93 17.12
C LYS A 46 -3.88 -3.07 16.79
N PRO A 47 -4.76 -2.94 17.79
CA PRO A 47 -6.19 -2.95 17.55
C PRO A 47 -6.61 -1.75 16.69
N GLY A 48 -7.53 -1.98 15.75
CA GLY A 48 -8.05 -0.92 14.88
C GLY A 48 -7.08 -0.45 13.78
N ILE A 49 -5.97 -1.16 13.53
CA ILE A 49 -5.09 -0.86 12.40
C ILE A 49 -5.83 -1.03 11.07
N ASP A 50 -5.74 -0.03 10.19
CA ASP A 50 -6.27 -0.05 8.83
C ASP A 50 -5.17 -0.49 7.87
N VAL A 51 -5.18 -1.79 7.54
CA VAL A 51 -4.17 -2.43 6.68
C VAL A 51 -4.32 -2.08 5.20
N ASN A 52 -5.49 -1.56 4.79
CA ASN A 52 -5.82 -1.25 3.40
C ASN A 52 -5.84 0.25 3.11
N ARG A 53 -5.45 1.09 4.08
CA ARG A 53 -5.45 2.54 3.91
C ARG A 53 -4.67 2.93 2.66
N ARG A 54 -5.36 3.61 1.75
CA ARG A 54 -4.77 4.15 0.53
C ARG A 54 -4.16 5.51 0.81
N ASP A 55 -2.96 5.73 0.29
CA ASP A 55 -2.36 7.05 0.22
C ASP A 55 -2.98 7.87 -0.93
N MET A 56 -2.53 9.11 -1.11
CA MET A 56 -3.09 10.00 -2.14
C MET A 56 -2.84 9.52 -3.59
N TYR A 57 -1.96 8.54 -3.78
CA TYR A 57 -1.70 7.90 -5.07
C TYR A 57 -2.54 6.64 -5.28
N GLY A 58 -3.39 6.28 -4.31
CA GLY A 58 -4.15 5.04 -4.32
C GLY A 58 -3.33 3.81 -3.90
N ASP A 59 -2.08 4.01 -3.44
CA ASP A 59 -1.20 2.91 -3.03
C ASP A 59 -1.55 2.46 -1.59
N THR A 60 -1.60 1.14 -1.39
CA THR A 60 -1.77 0.50 -0.08
C THR A 60 -0.41 0.09 0.49
N PRO A 61 -0.32 -0.24 1.80
CA PRO A 61 0.89 -0.87 2.33
C PRO A 61 1.34 -2.10 1.53
N LEU A 62 0.37 -2.91 1.06
CA LEU A 62 0.65 -4.09 0.24
C LEU A 62 1.21 -3.73 -1.15
N SER A 63 0.67 -2.70 -1.81
CA SER A 63 1.19 -2.27 -3.12
C SER A 63 2.63 -1.74 -3.01
N HIS A 64 2.92 -0.96 -1.97
CA HIS A 64 4.27 -0.49 -1.67
C HIS A 64 5.26 -1.64 -1.42
N ALA A 65 4.90 -2.62 -0.58
CA ALA A 65 5.75 -3.78 -0.31
C ALA A 65 6.00 -4.63 -1.56
N THR A 66 4.98 -4.78 -2.41
CA THR A 66 5.05 -5.57 -3.65
C THR A 66 5.94 -4.89 -4.68
N ARG A 67 5.71 -3.60 -4.95
CA ARG A 67 6.50 -2.80 -5.91
C ARG A 67 7.99 -2.76 -5.54
N ASN A 68 8.28 -2.70 -4.23
CA ASN A 68 9.65 -2.68 -3.71
C ASN A 68 10.22 -4.08 -3.41
N ARG A 69 9.52 -5.15 -3.78
CA ARG A 69 9.97 -6.56 -3.69
C ARG A 69 10.29 -7.02 -2.27
N HIS A 70 9.59 -6.49 -1.26
CA HIS A 70 9.76 -6.88 0.14
C HIS A 70 8.92 -8.12 0.48
N LEU A 71 9.33 -9.28 -0.02
CA LEU A 71 8.58 -10.54 0.08
C LEU A 71 8.14 -10.91 1.51
N ALA A 72 9.01 -10.69 2.51
CA ALA A 72 8.67 -10.99 3.90
C ALA A 72 7.52 -10.11 4.42
N VAL A 73 7.48 -8.83 4.04
CA VAL A 73 6.38 -7.93 4.37
C VAL A 73 5.12 -8.32 3.62
N VAL A 74 5.21 -8.63 2.32
CA VAL A 74 4.07 -9.09 1.52
C VAL A 74 3.41 -10.31 2.16
N LYS A 75 4.20 -11.31 2.55
CA LYS A 75 3.70 -12.50 3.25
C LYS A 75 3.03 -12.16 4.59
N LEU A 76 3.60 -11.24 5.35
CA LEU A 76 3.02 -10.78 6.62
C LEU A 76 1.67 -10.08 6.42
N LEU A 77 1.57 -9.20 5.42
CA LEU A 77 0.34 -8.49 5.10
C LEU A 77 -0.73 -9.44 4.55
N LEU A 78 -0.36 -10.38 3.67
CA LEU A 78 -1.29 -11.37 3.12
C LEU A 78 -1.77 -12.42 4.13
N ALA A 79 -1.11 -12.54 5.29
CA ALA A 79 -1.57 -13.41 6.38
C ALA A 79 -2.73 -12.81 7.18
N ARG A 80 -3.09 -11.55 6.93
CA ARG A 80 -4.25 -10.90 7.54
C ARG A 80 -5.53 -11.24 6.78
N GLU A 81 -6.59 -11.54 7.50
CA GLU A 81 -7.90 -11.88 6.90
C GLU A 81 -8.61 -10.66 6.28
N ASP A 82 -8.33 -9.47 6.81
CA ASP A 82 -8.92 -8.20 6.37
C ASP A 82 -8.15 -7.53 5.23
N ILE A 83 -7.10 -8.16 4.68
CA ILE A 83 -6.30 -7.58 3.60
C ILE A 83 -7.05 -7.62 2.25
N ASP A 84 -7.10 -6.48 1.57
CA ASP A 84 -7.56 -6.39 0.19
C ASP A 84 -6.36 -6.60 -0.74
N ALA A 85 -6.22 -7.82 -1.26
CA ALA A 85 -5.23 -8.15 -2.27
C ALA A 85 -5.63 -7.67 -3.69
N GLY A 86 -6.77 -6.98 -3.82
CA GLY A 86 -7.34 -6.48 -5.07
C GLY A 86 -6.33 -5.73 -5.92
N SER A 87 -6.06 -6.31 -7.09
CA SER A 87 -5.11 -5.85 -8.10
C SER A 87 -5.23 -4.36 -8.39
N HIS A 88 -4.06 -3.75 -8.50
CA HIS A 88 -3.84 -2.48 -9.15
C HIS A 88 -4.49 -2.47 -10.55
N ASP A 89 -5.68 -1.90 -10.67
CA ASP A 89 -6.10 -1.22 -11.90
C ASP A 89 -6.03 0.29 -11.64
N GLY A 90 -4.80 0.79 -11.59
CA GLY A 90 -4.49 2.22 -11.63
C GLY A 90 -3.89 2.66 -12.96
N HIS A 91 -3.86 1.75 -13.95
CA HIS A 91 -3.28 1.99 -15.27
C HIS A 91 -4.24 1.51 -16.37
N SER A 92 -5.42 2.11 -16.45
CA SER A 92 -6.11 2.30 -17.73
C SER A 92 -5.36 3.36 -18.57
N GLY A 93 -4.08 3.13 -18.81
CA GLY A 93 -3.25 3.86 -19.76
C GLY A 93 -3.41 3.24 -21.14
N THR A 94 -4.62 3.25 -21.69
CA THR A 94 -4.83 2.93 -23.10
C THR A 94 -5.55 4.11 -23.74
N PRO A 95 -4.86 4.97 -24.52
CA PRO A 95 -5.56 5.82 -25.45
C PRO A 95 -6.11 4.89 -26.55
N PRO A 96 -7.38 4.99 -26.98
CA PRO A 96 -7.78 4.37 -28.24
C PRO A 96 -7.22 5.19 -29.40
N SER A 97 -5.89 5.17 -29.56
CA SER A 97 -5.21 5.51 -30.80
C SER A 97 -4.83 4.20 -31.47
N THR A 98 -5.81 3.57 -32.12
CA THR A 98 -5.53 2.69 -33.25
C THR A 98 -6.23 3.30 -34.44
N ALA A 99 -5.46 4.06 -35.20
CA ALA A 99 -5.71 4.27 -36.60
C ALA A 99 -5.81 2.88 -37.26
N GLY A 100 -6.99 2.57 -37.78
CA GLY A 100 -7.23 1.50 -38.74
C GLY A 100 -7.90 2.14 -39.94
N GLN A 101 -7.14 2.29 -41.03
CA GLN A 101 -7.65 2.70 -42.33
C GLN A 101 -8.56 1.61 -42.90
N ASP A 102 -9.66 2.02 -43.54
CA ASP A 102 -10.26 1.48 -44.79
C ASP A 102 -11.78 1.78 -44.79
N SER A 103 -12.44 2.23 -45.86
CA SER A 103 -12.05 2.41 -47.26
C SER A 103 -12.93 3.50 -47.90
N HIS A 104 -12.38 4.02 -48.99
CA HIS A 104 -12.98 4.87 -50.00
C HIS A 104 -14.13 4.16 -50.76
N ALA A 105 -14.98 4.98 -51.39
CA ALA A 105 -15.82 4.71 -52.57
C ALA A 105 -17.17 3.98 -52.37
N GLY A 106 -18.24 4.79 -52.30
CA GLY A 106 -19.55 4.46 -52.82
C GLY A 106 -20.05 5.66 -53.64
N VAL A 107 -20.22 5.43 -54.94
CA VAL A 107 -20.87 6.32 -55.93
C VAL A 107 -22.29 6.70 -55.55
#